data_AF-A0A6G6SG72-F1
#
_entry.id   AF-A0A6G6SG72-F1
#
_cell.length_a   1.000
_cell.length_b   1.000
_cell.length_c   1.000
_cell.angle_alpha   90.00
_cell.angle_beta   90.00
_cell.angle_gamma   90.00
#
_symmetry.space_group_name_H-M   'P 1'
#
loop_
_entity.id
_entity.type
_entity.pdbx_description
1 polymer ?
#
loop_
_entity_poly.entity_id
_entity_poly.type
_entity_poly.pdbx_seq_one_letter_code
_entity_poly.pdbx_strand_id
1 'polypeptide(L)'
;MRDMQEVLSRWGAWSVNEGNSIDYSSIAAGFKGLIPSSRRSREQCSDDDGLKINKAVLHLKANNSYLFQLVIMYYVKNYPLRSMASKLGISHNEVAKRLQTAEGFIEGCLSVDNVKLDMDKIIRKYHIYSLA
;
A
#
# COMPACT_ATOMS: atom_id res chain seq x y z
N MET A 1 -4.01 -16.13 -4.77
CA MET A 1 -3.49 -14.80 -5.15
C MET A 1 -4.14 -13.77 -4.24
N ARG A 2 -3.33 -12.93 -3.59
CA ARG A 2 -3.85 -11.91 -2.65
C ARG A 2 -4.47 -10.77 -3.45
N ASP A 3 -5.48 -10.10 -2.90
CA ASP A 3 -5.85 -8.80 -3.46
C ASP A 3 -4.85 -7.74 -3.02
N MET A 4 -3.79 -7.54 -3.81
CA MET A 4 -2.72 -6.61 -3.48
C MET A 4 -3.18 -5.16 -3.35
N GLN A 5 -4.26 -4.77 -4.03
CA GLN A 5 -4.81 -3.42 -3.92
C GLN A 5 -5.37 -3.19 -2.52
N GLU A 6 -6.09 -4.18 -2.00
CA GLU A 6 -6.61 -4.14 -0.63
C GLU A 6 -5.47 -4.24 0.39
N VAL A 7 -4.48 -5.11 0.14
CA VAL A 7 -3.28 -5.21 1.00
C VAL A 7 -2.56 -3.87 1.14
N LEU A 8 -2.22 -3.23 0.01
CA LEU A 8 -1.53 -1.96 0.02
C LEU A 8 -2.43 -0.81 0.47
N SER A 9 -3.75 -0.92 0.32
CA SER A 9 -4.68 0.05 0.88
C SER A 9 -4.61 0.08 2.41
N ARG A 10 -4.67 -1.09 3.06
CA ARG A 10 -4.59 -1.15 4.53
C ARG A 10 -3.20 -0.81 5.06
N TRP A 11 -2.15 -1.24 4.36
CA TRP A 11 -0.78 -0.84 4.66
C TRP A 11 -0.58 0.67 4.54
N GLY A 12 -1.16 1.30 3.50
CA GLY A 12 -1.10 2.74 3.33
C GLY A 12 -1.80 3.49 4.46
N ALA A 13 -2.96 3.00 4.90
CA ALA A 13 -3.67 3.54 6.06
C ALA A 13 -2.87 3.36 7.36
N TRP A 14 -2.24 2.20 7.57
CA TRP A 14 -1.34 1.96 8.70
C TRP A 14 -0.09 2.86 8.66
N SER A 15 0.50 3.06 7.48
CA SER A 15 1.71 3.89 7.30
C SER A 15 1.50 5.36 7.68
N VAL A 16 0.30 5.91 7.41
CA VAL A 16 -0.04 7.29 7.78
C VAL A 16 -0.21 7.46 9.30
N ASN A 17 -0.76 6.45 9.97
CA ASN A 17 -1.19 6.55 11.37
C ASN A 17 -0.14 6.02 12.36
N GLU A 18 0.51 4.91 12.02
CA GLU A 18 1.29 4.10 12.96
C GLU A 18 2.72 3.82 12.47
N GLY A 19 2.88 3.44 11.19
CA GLY A 19 4.07 2.74 10.69
C GLY A 19 5.32 3.54 10.30
N ASN A 20 5.27 4.87 10.25
CA ASN A 20 6.45 5.70 9.94
C ASN A 20 6.26 7.12 10.46
N SER A 21 6.42 7.30 11.78
CA SER A 21 6.25 8.58 12.48
C SER A 21 7.16 9.72 11.99
N ILE A 22 8.10 9.44 11.08
CA ILE A 22 9.10 10.39 10.60
C ILE A 22 8.90 10.78 9.13
N ASP A 23 8.58 9.84 8.23
CA ASP A 23 8.57 10.14 6.78
C ASP A 23 7.19 10.41 6.16
N TYR A 24 6.11 9.90 6.75
CA TYR A 24 4.77 9.92 6.13
C TYR A 24 3.64 10.42 7.02
N SER A 25 3.86 10.61 8.33
CA SER A 25 2.82 11.13 9.21
C SER A 25 2.64 12.64 9.00
N SER A 26 1.39 13.08 8.83
CA SER A 26 1.04 14.51 8.84
C SER A 26 0.99 15.08 10.27
N ILE A 27 1.12 14.23 11.29
CA ILE A 27 1.11 14.61 12.71
C ILE A 27 2.54 14.51 13.23
N ALA A 28 3.06 15.59 13.78
CA ALA A 28 4.36 15.58 14.43
C ALA A 28 4.37 14.55 15.58
N ALA A 29 5.45 13.78 15.71
CA ALA A 29 5.55 12.66 16.65
C ALA A 29 5.16 13.02 18.11
N GLY A 30 5.45 14.26 18.56
CA GLY A 30 5.10 14.75 19.90
C GLY A 30 3.62 15.03 20.15
N PHE A 31 2.79 15.06 19.10
CA PHE A 31 1.33 15.29 19.20
C PHE A 31 0.50 14.02 18.96
N LYS A 32 1.15 12.88 18.69
CA LYS A 32 0.49 11.59 18.48
C LYS A 32 -0.23 11.16 19.76
N GLY A 33 -1.55 10.94 19.70
CA GLY A 33 -2.39 10.57 20.84
C GLY A 33 -2.99 11.77 21.62
N LEU A 34 -2.53 12.99 21.36
CA LEU A 34 -3.10 14.22 21.95
C LEU A 34 -4.22 14.83 21.08
N ILE A 35 -4.19 14.56 19.78
CA ILE A 35 -5.22 15.00 18.84
C ILE A 35 -6.27 13.90 18.74
N PRO A 36 -7.58 14.19 18.95
CA PRO A 36 -8.64 13.22 18.73
C PRO A 36 -8.52 12.65 17.33
N SER A 37 -8.48 11.32 17.20
CA SER A 37 -8.33 10.68 15.89
C SER A 37 -9.45 11.15 14.98
N SER A 38 -9.13 11.91 13.93
CA SER A 38 -10.10 12.15 12.87
C SER A 38 -10.54 10.80 12.35
N ARG A 39 -11.87 10.58 12.30
CA ARG A 39 -12.53 9.32 11.91
C ARG A 39 -11.67 8.51 10.92
N ARG A 40 -11.16 7.35 11.36
CA ARG A 40 -10.31 6.46 10.54
C ARG A 40 -11.10 6.07 9.30
N SER A 41 -10.83 6.72 8.17
CA SER A 41 -11.63 6.55 6.95
C SER A 41 -11.30 5.25 6.19
N ARG A 42 -10.15 4.64 6.49
CA ARG A 42 -9.64 3.43 5.84
C ARG A 42 -9.26 2.40 6.90
N GLU A 43 -9.61 1.14 6.67
CA GLU A 43 -9.18 0.01 7.49
C GLU A 43 -7.65 -0.10 7.45
N GLN A 44 -7.03 -0.36 8.60
CA GLN A 44 -5.59 -0.50 8.75
C GLN A 44 -5.23 -1.97 8.95
N CYS A 45 -4.00 -2.35 8.60
CA CYS A 45 -3.45 -3.66 8.93
C CYS A 45 -2.89 -3.66 10.37
N SER A 46 -2.48 -4.83 10.86
CA SER A 46 -1.73 -4.93 12.12
C SER A 46 -0.32 -4.35 11.97
N ASP A 47 0.35 -4.05 13.09
CA ASP A 47 1.75 -3.62 13.09
C ASP A 47 2.68 -4.65 12.43
N ASP A 48 2.46 -5.94 12.69
CA ASP A 48 3.25 -7.03 12.12
C ASP A 48 3.08 -7.13 10.60
N ASP A 49 1.83 -7.09 10.11
CA ASP A 49 1.54 -7.01 8.67
C ASP A 49 2.14 -5.74 8.07
N GLY A 50 2.02 -4.62 8.77
CA GLY A 50 2.58 -3.33 8.38
C GLY A 50 4.09 -3.39 8.13
N LEU A 51 4.84 -3.95 9.08
CA LEU A 51 6.30 -4.11 8.99
C LEU A 51 6.71 -5.08 7.87
N LYS A 52 6.01 -6.21 7.75
CA LYS A 52 6.25 -7.20 6.69
C LYS A 52 6.07 -6.59 5.30
N ILE A 53 4.97 -5.88 5.08
CA ILE A 53 4.68 -5.20 3.80
C ILE A 53 5.68 -4.08 3.57
N ASN A 54 6.02 -3.30 4.61
CA ASN A 54 7.00 -2.21 4.50
C ASN A 54 8.37 -2.71 4.03
N LYS A 55 8.84 -3.88 4.52
CA LYS A 55 10.08 -4.50 4.04
C LYS A 55 10.03 -4.76 2.53
N ALA A 56 8.94 -5.33 2.01
CA ALA A 56 8.76 -5.56 0.57
C ALA A 56 8.70 -4.25 -0.24
N VAL A 57 8.05 -3.22 0.29
CA VAL A 57 8.00 -1.87 -0.31
C VAL A 57 9.40 -1.23 -0.35
N LEU A 58 10.23 -1.43 0.67
CA LEU A 58 11.62 -0.95 0.68
C LEU A 58 12.49 -1.69 -0.35
N HIS A 59 12.26 -2.98 -0.59
CA HIS A 59 12.88 -3.68 -1.72
C HIS A 59 12.46 -3.07 -3.07
N LEU A 60 11.19 -2.68 -3.23
CA LEU A 60 10.74 -1.95 -4.42
C LEU A 60 11.46 -0.61 -4.54
N LYS A 61 11.66 0.14 -3.46
CA LYS A 61 12.40 1.41 -3.46
C LYS A 61 13.84 1.23 -3.97
N ALA A 62 14.53 0.20 -3.48
CA ALA A 62 15.90 -0.10 -3.88
C ALA A 62 15.99 -0.53 -5.36
N ASN A 63 15.01 -1.30 -5.85
CA ASN A 63 15.00 -1.80 -7.23
C ASN A 63 14.50 -0.75 -8.25
N ASN A 64 13.45 -0.01 -7.90
CA ASN A 64 12.81 0.96 -8.79
C ASN A 64 12.14 2.08 -7.98
N SER A 65 12.90 3.16 -7.73
CA SER A 65 12.41 4.32 -6.97
C SER A 65 11.20 5.00 -7.63
N TYR A 66 11.04 4.90 -8.95
CA TYR A 66 9.89 5.49 -9.64
C TYR A 66 8.59 4.75 -9.32
N LEU A 67 8.58 3.42 -9.42
CA LEU A 67 7.42 2.61 -9.04
C LEU A 67 7.10 2.73 -7.55
N PHE A 68 8.12 2.78 -6.69
CA PHE A 68 7.94 3.09 -5.28
C PHE A 68 7.22 4.42 -5.06
N GLN A 69 7.60 5.48 -5.78
CA GLN A 69 6.95 6.78 -5.66
C GLN A 69 5.46 6.72 -6.05
N LEU A 70 5.09 5.93 -7.07
CA LEU A 70 3.69 5.72 -7.44
C LEU A 70 2.91 5.04 -6.32
N VAL A 71 3.49 4.01 -5.68
CA VAL A 71 2.88 3.30 -4.53
C VAL A 71 2.64 4.30 -3.38
N ILE A 72 3.63 5.13 -3.05
CA ILE A 72 3.47 6.15 -1.98
C ILE A 72 2.39 7.18 -2.35
N MET A 73 2.40 7.69 -3.57
CA MET A 73 1.39 8.66 -4.02
C MET A 73 -0.02 8.10 -3.93
N TYR A 74 -0.21 6.86 -4.37
CA TYR A 74 -1.53 6.24 -4.44
C TYR A 74 -1.99 5.72 -3.08
N TYR A 75 -1.22 4.85 -2.43
CA TYR A 75 -1.67 4.13 -1.24
C TYR A 75 -1.50 4.91 0.07
N VAL A 76 -0.46 5.73 0.19
CA VAL A 76 -0.19 6.52 1.41
C VAL A 76 -0.81 7.90 1.31
N LYS A 77 -0.55 8.62 0.21
CA LYS A 77 -1.05 10.00 0.01
C LYS A 77 -2.44 10.09 -0.60
N ASN A 78 -3.06 8.97 -0.98
CA ASN A 78 -4.40 8.90 -1.52
C ASN A 78 -4.65 9.77 -2.77
N TYR A 79 -3.64 9.89 -3.65
CA TYR A 79 -3.80 10.59 -4.92
C TYR A 79 -4.69 9.78 -5.86
N PRO A 80 -5.72 10.38 -6.49
CA PRO A 80 -6.47 9.68 -7.53
C PRO A 80 -5.60 9.52 -8.77
N LEU A 81 -5.77 8.40 -9.49
CA LEU A 81 -4.99 8.07 -10.69
C LEU A 81 -4.97 9.20 -11.72
N ARG A 82 -6.10 9.91 -11.90
CA ARG A 82 -6.20 11.06 -12.81
C ARG A 82 -5.25 12.21 -12.43
N SER A 83 -5.14 12.52 -11.14
CA SER A 83 -4.21 13.55 -10.66
C SER A 83 -2.76 13.11 -10.82
N MET A 84 -2.46 11.82 -10.62
CA MET A 84 -1.14 11.27 -10.89
C MET A 84 -0.80 11.36 -12.39
N ALA A 85 -1.73 11.00 -13.25
CA ALA A 85 -1.59 11.03 -14.71
C ALA A 85 -1.25 12.44 -15.20
N SER A 86 -2.01 13.45 -14.75
CA SER A 86 -1.75 14.86 -15.04
C SER A 86 -0.36 15.30 -14.56
N LYS A 87 -0.01 14.97 -13.31
CA LYS A 87 1.28 15.36 -12.71
C LYS A 87 2.49 14.72 -13.42
N LEU A 88 2.33 13.50 -13.92
CA LEU A 88 3.39 12.73 -14.57
C LEU A 88 3.43 12.94 -16.09
N GLY A 89 2.44 13.62 -16.68
CA GLY A 89 2.34 13.80 -18.13
C GLY A 89 2.10 12.50 -18.90
N ILE A 90 1.45 11.50 -18.28
CA ILE A 90 1.16 10.18 -18.88
C ILE A 90 -0.33 9.86 -18.80
N SER A 91 -0.79 8.86 -19.56
CA SER A 91 -2.20 8.47 -19.53
C SER A 91 -2.59 7.80 -18.20
N HIS A 92 -3.86 7.90 -17.84
CA HIS A 92 -4.43 7.18 -16.68
C HIS A 92 -4.12 5.68 -16.72
N ASN A 93 -4.28 5.06 -17.90
CA ASN A 93 -4.03 3.63 -18.09
C ASN A 93 -2.55 3.28 -17.89
N GLU A 94 -1.65 4.16 -18.27
CA GLU A 94 -0.22 3.97 -18.06
C GLU A 94 0.15 4.03 -16.57
N VAL A 95 -0.44 4.96 -15.80
CA VAL A 95 -0.29 4.98 -14.33
C VAL A 95 -0.80 3.66 -13.72
N ALA A 96 -1.99 3.21 -14.14
CA ALA A 96 -2.60 1.98 -13.63
C ALA A 96 -1.73 0.74 -13.92
N LYS A 97 -1.20 0.61 -15.15
CA LYS A 97 -0.27 -0.47 -15.51
C LYS A 97 0.99 -0.45 -14.64
N ARG A 98 1.57 0.72 -14.41
CA ARG A 98 2.78 0.87 -13.58
C ARG A 98 2.51 0.53 -12.12
N LEU A 99 1.35 0.92 -11.58
CA LEU A 99 0.93 0.51 -10.24
C LEU A 99 0.73 -1.00 -10.15
N GLN A 100 0.11 -1.63 -11.15
CA GLN A 100 -0.03 -3.08 -11.21
C GLN A 100 1.33 -3.80 -11.24
N THR A 101 2.32 -3.25 -11.98
CA THR A 101 3.69 -3.77 -11.95
C THR A 101 4.32 -3.67 -10.56
N ALA A 102 4.11 -2.55 -9.87
CA ALA A 102 4.60 -2.35 -8.51
C ALA A 102 3.94 -3.32 -7.51
N GLU A 103 2.62 -3.50 -7.61
CA GLU A 103 1.83 -4.46 -6.83
C GLU A 103 2.34 -5.88 -7.03
N GLY A 104 2.56 -6.30 -8.28
CA GLY A 104 3.08 -7.63 -8.61
C GLY A 104 4.49 -7.86 -8.08
N PHE A 105 5.36 -6.85 -8.10
CA PHE A 105 6.68 -6.94 -7.49
C PHE A 105 6.60 -7.17 -5.98
N ILE A 106 5.76 -6.39 -5.28
CA ILE A 106 5.58 -6.52 -3.83
C ILE A 106 4.98 -7.89 -3.49
N GLU A 107 3.99 -8.37 -4.24
CA GLU A 107 3.45 -9.73 -4.08
C GLU A 107 4.54 -10.79 -4.27
N GLY A 108 5.41 -10.60 -5.27
CA GLY A 108 6.57 -11.44 -5.53
C GLY A 108 7.51 -11.51 -4.34
N CYS A 109 7.92 -10.37 -3.78
CA CYS A 109 8.77 -10.31 -2.59
C CYS A 109 8.15 -11.06 -1.41
N LEU A 110 6.87 -10.82 -1.13
CA LEU A 110 6.16 -11.49 -0.05
C LEU A 110 6.03 -13.01 -0.29
N SER A 111 5.95 -13.44 -1.55
CA SER A 111 5.83 -14.87 -1.91
C SER A 111 7.16 -15.59 -1.79
N VAL A 112 8.26 -14.96 -2.21
CA VAL A 112 9.63 -15.51 -2.09
C VAL A 112 10.01 -15.69 -0.62
N ASP A 113 9.70 -14.71 0.23
CA ASP A 113 9.96 -14.77 1.67
C ASP A 113 8.94 -15.64 2.43
N ASN A 114 7.97 -16.27 1.74
CA ASN A 114 6.87 -17.07 2.30
C ASN A 114 6.12 -16.33 3.44
N VAL A 115 5.93 -15.03 3.27
CA VAL A 115 5.32 -14.15 4.27
C VAL A 115 3.83 -14.41 4.33
N LYS A 116 3.35 -14.78 5.52
CA LYS A 116 1.93 -14.87 5.85
C LYS A 116 1.49 -13.57 6.53
N LEU A 117 0.45 -12.96 5.99
CA LEU A 117 -0.18 -11.79 6.58
C LEU A 117 -1.42 -12.24 7.37
N ASP A 118 -1.70 -11.59 8.50
CA ASP A 118 -2.89 -11.89 9.30
C ASP A 118 -4.17 -11.65 8.49
N MET A 119 -4.15 -10.59 7.67
CA MET A 119 -5.22 -10.17 6.78
C MET A 119 -5.47 -11.12 5.58
N ASP A 120 -4.60 -12.11 5.32
CA ASP A 120 -4.77 -13.09 4.23
C ASP A 120 -6.04 -13.96 4.38
N LYS A 121 -6.61 -14.04 5.59
CA LYS A 121 -7.87 -14.74 5.85
C LYS A 121 -9.08 -14.02 5.26
N ILE A 122 -8.97 -12.70 5.09
CA ILE A 122 -10.06 -11.80 4.70
C ILE A 122 -9.93 -11.40 3.22
N ILE A 123 -8.71 -11.30 2.70
CA ILE A 123 -8.39 -10.62 1.43
C ILE A 123 -8.14 -11.59 0.27
N ARG A 124 -8.77 -12.76 0.31
CA ARG A 124 -8.69 -13.70 -0.81
C ARG A 124 -9.63 -13.26 -1.92
N LYS A 125 -9.09 -13.08 -3.14
CA LYS A 125 -9.93 -13.02 -4.34
C LYS A 125 -10.65 -14.35 -4.48
N TYR A 126 -11.94 -14.39 -4.20
CA TYR A 126 -12.78 -15.53 -4.58
C TYR A 126 -12.78 -15.61 -6.11
N HIS A 127 -12.37 -16.75 -6.66
CA HIS A 127 -12.60 -17.05 -8.06
C HIS A 127 -14.09 -17.27 -8.24
N ILE A 128 -14.77 -16.33 -8.91
CA ILE A 128 -16.20 -16.43 -9.25
C ILE A 128 -16.43 -17.54 -10.32
N TYR A 129 -15.36 -18.11 -10.89
CA TYR A 129 -15.43 -19.18 -11.89
C TYR A 129 -15.28 -20.59 -11.31
N SER A 130 -16.01 -20.93 -10.24
CA SER A 130 -16.17 -22.32 -9.79
C SER A 130 -17.53 -22.92 -10.18
N LEU A 131 -18.08 -22.51 -11.32
CA LEU A 131 -19.26 -23.16 -11.92
C LEU A 131 -18.99 -23.42 -13.40
N ALA A 132 -18.36 -24.57 -13.66
CA ALA A 132 -18.57 -25.42 -14.84
C ALA A 132 -17.96 -26.79 -14.55
#